data_AF-A0A1Z1MHM8-F1
#
_entry.id   AF-A0A1Z1MHM8-F1
#
_cell.length_a   1.000
_cell.length_b   1.000
_cell.length_c   1.000
_cell.angle_alpha   90.00
_cell.angle_beta   90.00
_cell.angle_gamma   90.00
#
_symmetry.space_group_name_H-M   'P 1'
#
loop_
_entity.id
_entity.type
_entity.pdbx_description
1 polymer ?
#
loop_
_entity_poly.entity_id
_entity_poly.type
_entity_poly.pdbx_seq_one_letter_code
_entity_poly.pdbx_strand_id
1 'polypeptide(L)' 'MENNFMKYLSTAPVVLTIWITFTAGFIIEVNRFFPDILSFSF' A
#
# COMPACT_ATOMS: atom_id res chain seq x y z
N MET A 1 23.71 11.41 17.06
CA MET A 1 22.34 11.29 17.61
C MET A 1 21.69 10.15 16.88
N GLU A 2 21.39 9.05 17.59
CA GLU A 2 20.93 7.81 16.96
C GLU A 2 19.53 8.01 16.35
N ASN A 3 19.33 7.56 15.10
CA ASN A 3 18.08 7.73 14.35
C ASN A 3 16.98 6.76 14.83
N ASN A 4 16.67 6.79 16.12
CA ASN A 4 15.70 5.89 16.78
C ASN A 4 14.31 5.95 16.13
N PHE A 5 13.94 7.11 15.58
CA PHE A 5 12.71 7.29 14.82
C PHE A 5 12.67 6.46 13.53
N MET A 6 13.77 6.43 12.77
CA MET A 6 13.85 5.59 11.57
C MET A 6 13.80 4.11 11.93
N LYS A 7 14.41 3.73 13.06
CA LYS A 7 14.38 2.35 13.58
C LYS A 7 12.94 1.91 13.94
N TYR A 8 12.15 2.81 14.50
CA TYR A 8 10.71 2.60 14.76
C TYR A 8 9.91 2.46 13.45
N LEU A 9 10.14 3.35 12.48
CA LEU A 9 9.50 3.29 11.16
C LEU A 9 9.82 1.99 10.40
N SER A 10 11.03 1.45 10.58
CA SER A 10 11.45 0.19 9.97
C SER A 10 10.98 -1.07 10.71
N THR A 11 10.16 -0.95 11.76
CA THR A 11 9.58 -2.13 12.42
C THR A 11 8.58 -2.82 11.50
N ALA A 12 8.53 -4.16 11.55
CA ALA A 12 7.66 -4.98 10.73
C ALA A 12 6.19 -4.50 10.67
N PRO A 13 5.50 -4.22 11.80
CA PRO A 13 4.11 -3.76 11.74
C PRO A 13 3.95 -2.37 11.09
N VAL A 14 4.91 -1.46 11.28
CA VAL A 14 4.81 -0.09 10.76
C VAL A 14 5.05 -0.07 9.25
N VAL A 15 6.09 -0.76 8.77
CA VAL A 15 6.36 -0.89 7.33
C VAL A 15 5.19 -1.60 6.63
N LEU A 16 4.66 -2.69 7.21
CA LEU A 16 3.51 -3.40 6.65
C LEU A 16 2.28 -2.50 6.54
N THR A 17 1.99 -1.69 7.56
CA THR A 17 0.85 -0.77 7.52
C THR A 17 0.99 0.25 6.40
N ILE A 18 2.18 0.84 6.23
CA ILE A 18 2.48 1.78 5.15
C ILE A 18 2.32 1.10 3.78
N TRP A 19 2.89 -0.10 3.64
CA TRP A 19 2.85 -0.85 2.39
C TRP A 19 1.44 -1.27 2.00
N ILE A 20 0.68 -1.86 2.93
CA ILE A 20 -0.71 -2.27 2.67
C ILE A 20 -1.60 -1.06 2.41
N THR A 21 -1.41 0.06 3.10
CA THR A 21 -2.17 1.29 2.82
C THR A 21 -1.90 1.79 1.40
N PHE A 22 -0.64 1.78 0.98
CA PHE A 22 -0.26 2.15 -0.40
C PHE A 22 -0.87 1.19 -1.43
N THR A 23 -0.73 -0.13 -1.24
CA THR A 23 -1.30 -1.14 -2.14
C THR A 23 -2.82 -1.08 -2.18
N ALA A 24 -3.48 -0.92 -1.04
CA ALA A 24 -4.93 -0.80 -0.95
C ALA A 24 -5.41 0.48 -1.65
N GLY A 25 -4.74 1.61 -1.43
CA GLY A 25 -5.01 2.86 -2.14
C GLY A 25 -4.92 2.66 -3.64
N PHE A 26 -3.84 2.03 -4.13
CA PHE A 26 -3.68 1.74 -5.56
C PHE A 26 -4.83 0.87 -6.11
N ILE A 27 -5.22 -0.20 -5.41
CA ILE A 27 -6.32 -1.08 -5.82
C ILE A 27 -7.66 -0.33 -5.83
N ILE A 28 -7.91 0.54 -4.85
CA ILE A 28 -9.13 1.37 -4.79
C ILE A 28 -9.18 2.30 -6.00
N GLU A 29 -8.08 2.99 -6.31
CA GLU A 29 -8.00 3.89 -7.44
C GLU A 29 -8.20 3.15 -8.77
N VAL A 30 -7.61 1.96 -8.93
CA VAL A 30 -7.82 1.10 -10.12
C VAL A 30 -9.29 0.75 -10.29
N ASN A 31 -9.98 0.30 -9.24
CA ASN A 31 -11.41 -0.02 -9.30
C ASN A 31 -12.29 1.23 -9.46
N ARG A 32 -11.80 2.42 -9.09
CA ARG A 32 -12.50 3.70 -9.29
C ARG A 32 -12.43 4.17 -10.75
N PHE A 33 -11.27 4.04 -11.38
CA PHE A 33 -11.06 4.45 -12.77
C PHE A 33 -11.56 3.42 -13.80
N PHE A 34 -11.45 2.13 -13.46
CA PHE A 34 -11.89 1.01 -14.28
C PHE A 34 -12.85 0.15 -13.45
N PRO A 35 -14.12 0.57 -13.32
CA PRO A 35 -15.10 -0.21 -12.59
C PRO A 35 -15.41 -1.53 -13.31
N ASP A 36 -15.75 -2.56 -12.53
CA ASP A 36 -16.30 -3.83 -13.02
C ASP A 36 -15.38 -4.65 -13.96
N ILE A 37 -14.07 -4.70 -13.65
CA ILE A 37 -13.13 -5.59 -14.34
C ILE A 37 -13.36 -7.04 -13.92
N LEU A 38 -14.15 -7.78 -14.71
CA LEU A 38 -14.40 -9.22 -14.48
C LEU A 38 -13.29 -10.12 -15.03
N SER A 39 -12.70 -9.75 -16.18
CA SER A 39 -11.60 -10.49 -16.80
C SER A 39 -10.74 -9.54 -17.64
N PHE A 40 -9.48 -9.90 -17.81
CA PHE A 40 -8.61 -9.22 -18.76
C PHE A 40 -8.84 -9.83 -20.14
N SER A 41 -9.64 -9.15 -20.97
CA SER A 41 -9.88 -9.55 -22.36
C SER A 41 -8.85 -8.85 -23.25
N PHE A 42 -7.66 -9.43 -23.35
CA PHE A 42 -6.64 -9.09 -24.34
C PHE A 42 -6.41 -10.26 -25.30
#